data_AF-A0A832JFN3-F1
#
_entry.id   AF-A0A832JFN3-F1
#
_cell.length_a   1.000
_cell.length_b   1.000
_cell.length_c   1.000
_cell.angle_alpha   90.00
_cell.angle_beta   90.00
_cell.angle_gamma   90.00
#
_symmetry.space_group_name_H-M   'P 1'
#
loop_
_entity.id
_entity.type
_entity.pdbx_description
1 polymer ?
#
loop_
_entity_poly.entity_id
_entity_poly.type
_entity_poly.pdbx_seq_one_letter_code
_entity_poly.pdbx_strand_id
1 'polypeptide(L)'
;MGSGELAMRIAYFDAFAGLSGDMILGALLDAGLEEEVLRRGLAQLPLEGYEVEVASVQRGGIGATQVRVHVAADPTPRHLRDIEALLERSPLPEAVRQRSLSAFRLLAEAEARVHRTTPDRIHFHEVGAVDAIVDIVGAMIGLEQWQVERVYASPLPMGRGWV
;
A
#
# COMPACT_ATOMS: atom_id res chain seq x y z
N MET A 1 33.22 16.92 16.75
CA MET A 1 31.77 16.65 16.66
C MET A 1 31.55 16.00 15.32
N GLY A 2 31.54 14.65 15.29
CA GLY A 2 31.42 13.90 14.05
C GLY A 2 30.03 14.10 13.45
N SER A 3 29.98 14.65 12.25
CA SER A 3 28.82 14.59 11.37
C SER A 3 28.50 13.11 11.14
N GLY A 4 27.53 12.59 11.89
CA GLY A 4 26.96 11.27 11.63
C GLY A 4 26.30 11.34 10.26
N GLU A 5 26.97 10.78 9.26
CA GLU A 5 26.38 10.46 7.98
C GLU A 5 25.16 9.58 8.31
N LEU A 6 23.95 10.11 8.11
CA LEU A 6 22.71 9.36 8.34
C LEU A 6 22.78 8.15 7.40
N ALA A 7 23.04 6.98 7.99
CA ALA A 7 23.05 5.73 7.25
C ALA A 7 21.68 5.58 6.58
N MET A 8 21.68 5.52 5.25
CA MET A 8 20.47 5.39 4.45
C MET A 8 19.64 4.21 4.95
N ARG A 9 18.35 4.45 5.18
CA ARG A 9 17.43 3.38 5.62
C ARG A 9 16.75 2.73 4.43
N ILE A 10 16.80 1.41 4.39
CA ILE A 10 16.18 0.61 3.33
C ILE A 10 15.16 -0.37 3.90
N ALA A 11 14.16 -0.73 3.10
CA ALA A 11 13.32 -1.90 3.32
C ALA A 11 13.63 -2.93 2.23
N TYR A 12 13.73 -4.20 2.63
CA TYR A 12 13.90 -5.32 1.71
C TYR A 12 12.77 -6.33 1.93
N PHE A 13 11.99 -6.60 0.89
CA PHE A 13 10.93 -7.61 0.91
C PHE A 13 11.44 -8.92 0.31
N ASP A 14 11.54 -9.98 1.11
CA ASP A 14 11.71 -11.32 0.58
C ASP A 14 10.35 -11.87 0.11
N ALA A 15 10.07 -11.68 -1.18
CA ALA A 15 8.82 -11.98 -1.85
C ALA A 15 8.69 -13.46 -2.27
N PHE A 16 9.22 -14.42 -1.51
CA PHE A 16 9.27 -15.84 -1.91
C PHE A 16 7.90 -16.45 -2.29
N ALA A 17 6.81 -15.93 -1.72
CA ALA A 17 5.43 -16.34 -2.01
C ALA A 17 4.60 -15.26 -2.72
N GLY A 18 5.24 -14.18 -3.20
CA GLY A 18 4.59 -13.00 -3.76
C GLY A 18 4.39 -11.89 -2.73
N LEU A 19 3.76 -10.80 -3.18
CA LEU A 19 3.41 -9.64 -2.37
C LEU A 19 2.02 -9.15 -2.77
N SER A 20 1.16 -8.93 -1.79
CA SER A 20 -0.09 -8.18 -1.90
C SER A 20 -0.09 -7.06 -0.86
N GLY A 21 -1.01 -6.10 -0.99
CA GLY A 21 -1.05 -4.93 -0.10
C GLY A 21 -1.23 -5.33 1.37
N ASP A 22 -2.21 -6.16 1.67
CA ASP A 22 -2.43 -6.76 3.00
C ASP A 22 -1.21 -7.53 3.55
N MET A 23 -0.48 -8.25 2.69
CA MET A 23 0.78 -8.92 3.07
C MET A 23 1.88 -7.93 3.42
N ILE A 24 1.97 -6.80 2.71
CA ILE A 24 2.93 -5.73 3.03
C ILE A 24 2.56 -5.10 4.38
N LEU A 25 1.29 -4.80 4.63
CA LEU A 25 0.84 -4.29 5.93
C LEU A 25 1.15 -5.27 7.06
N GLY A 26 0.85 -6.56 6.85
CA GLY A 26 1.18 -7.63 7.79
C GLY A 26 2.67 -7.70 8.09
N ALA A 27 3.52 -7.66 7.05
CA ALA A 27 4.97 -7.69 7.19
C ALA A 27 5.52 -6.47 7.95
N LEU A 28 4.96 -5.27 7.72
CA LEU A 28 5.34 -4.06 8.46
C LEU A 28 4.99 -4.17 9.95
N LEU A 29 3.79 -4.66 10.28
CA LEU A 29 3.37 -4.90 11.66
C LEU A 29 4.27 -5.94 12.35
N ASP A 30 4.54 -7.05 11.66
CA ASP A 30 5.42 -8.12 12.18
C ASP A 30 6.87 -7.64 12.39
N ALA A 31 7.34 -6.72 11.54
CA ALA A 31 8.64 -6.07 11.66
C ALA A 31 8.69 -4.99 12.76
N GLY A 32 7.59 -4.74 13.46
CA GLY A 32 7.52 -3.86 14.64
C GLY A 32 6.84 -2.51 14.41
N LEU A 33 6.07 -2.33 13.33
CA LEU A 33 5.23 -1.16 13.19
C LEU A 33 4.09 -1.24 14.22
N GLU A 34 3.92 -0.20 15.02
CA GLU A 34 2.80 -0.14 15.95
C GLU A 34 1.47 -0.03 15.18
N GLU A 35 0.52 -0.92 15.50
CA GLU A 35 -0.80 -0.92 14.88
C GLU A 35 -1.52 0.42 15.03
N GLU A 36 -1.32 1.14 16.14
CA GLU A 36 -1.88 2.46 16.37
C GLU A 36 -1.36 3.51 15.37
N VAL A 37 -0.08 3.42 14.96
CA VAL A 37 0.48 4.31 13.94
C VAL A 37 -0.24 4.11 12.61
N LEU A 38 -0.44 2.85 12.21
CA LEU A 38 -1.17 2.51 11.00
C LEU A 38 -2.62 3.02 11.06
N ARG A 39 -3.35 2.72 12.15
CA ARG A 39 -4.75 3.14 12.32
C ARG A 39 -4.91 4.66 12.35
N ARG A 40 -4.06 5.39 13.09
CA ARG A 40 -4.09 6.87 13.14
C ARG A 40 -3.73 7.49 11.79
N GLY A 41 -2.84 6.87 11.02
CA GLY A 41 -2.51 7.31 9.68
C GLY A 41 -3.69 7.13 8.72
N LEU A 42 -4.29 5.95 8.69
CA LEU A 42 -5.42 5.64 7.83
C LEU A 42 -6.68 6.45 8.15
N ALA A 43 -6.91 6.76 9.44
CA ALA A 43 -8.03 7.62 9.87
C ALA A 43 -7.97 9.07 9.34
N GLN A 44 -6.82 9.49 8.77
CA GLN A 44 -6.70 10.79 8.11
C GLN A 44 -7.24 10.78 6.67
N LEU A 45 -7.46 9.62 6.08
CA LEU A 45 -8.08 9.54 4.77
C LEU A 45 -9.55 9.95 4.88
N PRO A 46 -10.07 10.82 3.98
CA PRO A 46 -11.49 11.13 3.90
C PRO A 46 -12.23 9.96 3.22
N LEU A 47 -12.17 8.80 3.85
CA LEU A 47 -12.78 7.54 3.43
C LEU A 47 -13.57 6.94 4.58
N GLU A 48 -14.75 6.45 4.26
CA GLU A 48 -15.64 5.76 5.20
C GLU A 48 -15.92 4.34 4.68
N GLY A 49 -16.55 3.52 5.51
CA GLY A 49 -17.01 2.20 5.09
C GLY A 49 -15.92 1.15 4.97
N TYR A 50 -14.81 1.28 5.70
CA TYR A 50 -13.84 0.20 5.84
C TYR A 50 -13.44 -0.07 7.29
N GLU A 51 -13.01 -1.29 7.55
CA GLU A 51 -12.45 -1.73 8.82
C GLU A 51 -11.16 -2.51 8.56
N VAL A 52 -10.12 -2.23 9.34
CA VAL A 52 -8.85 -2.97 9.28
C VAL A 52 -8.83 -3.97 10.44
N GLU A 53 -8.87 -5.25 10.14
CA GLU A 53 -8.65 -6.35 11.07
C GLU A 53 -7.17 -6.74 11.05
N VAL A 54 -6.56 -6.86 12.24
CA VAL A 54 -5.20 -7.36 12.42
C VAL A 54 -5.27 -8.58 13.32
N ALA A 55 -4.67 -9.69 12.89
CA ALA A 55 -4.69 -10.94 13.63
C ALA A 55 -3.36 -11.69 13.50
N SER A 56 -2.86 -12.22 14.61
CA SER A 56 -1.78 -13.22 14.58
C SER A 56 -2.34 -14.55 14.07
N VAL A 57 -1.70 -15.11 13.05
CA VAL A 57 -2.13 -16.36 12.40
C VAL A 57 -0.96 -17.31 12.21
N GLN A 58 -1.27 -18.58 11.95
CA GLN A 58 -0.28 -19.56 11.49
C GLN A 58 -0.67 -20.05 10.10
N ARG A 59 0.24 -19.96 9.12
CA ARG A 59 0.03 -20.44 7.74
C ARG A 59 1.16 -21.40 7.37
N GLY A 60 0.82 -22.63 7.03
CA GLY A 60 1.82 -23.66 6.68
C GLY A 60 2.83 -23.94 7.81
N GLY A 61 2.43 -23.75 9.07
CA GLY A 61 3.32 -23.91 10.23
C GLY A 61 4.11 -22.66 10.63
N ILE A 62 4.10 -21.60 9.82
CA ILE A 62 4.82 -20.35 10.07
C ILE A 62 3.87 -19.33 10.70
N GLY A 63 4.29 -18.70 11.80
CA GLY A 63 3.55 -17.59 12.41
C GLY A 63 3.68 -16.32 11.56
N ALA A 64 2.60 -15.55 11.46
CA ALA A 64 2.58 -14.29 10.72
C ALA A 64 1.50 -13.35 11.26
N THR A 65 1.64 -12.06 10.98
CA THR A 65 0.56 -11.08 11.13
C THR A 65 -0.26 -11.02 9.85
N GLN A 66 -1.56 -11.31 9.95
CA GLN A 66 -2.53 -11.13 8.87
C GLN A 66 -3.27 -9.80 9.06
N VAL A 67 -3.30 -9.00 8.00
CA VAL A 67 -4.18 -7.84 7.87
C VAL A 67 -5.33 -8.21 6.93
N ARG A 68 -6.54 -7.74 7.24
CA ARG A 68 -7.67 -7.79 6.32
C ARG A 68 -8.35 -6.44 6.31
N VAL A 69 -8.60 -5.92 5.12
CA VAL A 69 -9.40 -4.71 4.93
C VAL A 69 -10.81 -5.13 4.54
N HIS A 70 -11.74 -4.99 5.48
CA HIS A 70 -13.16 -5.23 5.24
C HIS A 70 -13.77 -3.94 4.71
N VAL A 71 -14.32 -3.97 3.50
CA VAL A 71 -14.99 -2.82 2.88
C VAL A 71 -16.48 -3.09 2.88
N ALA A 72 -17.26 -2.23 3.52
CA ALA A 72 -18.72 -2.20 3.36
C ALA A 72 -19.00 -1.90 1.89
N ALA A 73 -19.87 -2.69 1.23
CA ALA A 73 -20.09 -2.64 -0.22
C ALA A 73 -20.19 -1.21 -0.76
N ASP A 74 -19.06 -0.67 -1.23
CA ASP A 74 -18.91 0.64 -1.85
C ASP A 74 -18.67 0.39 -3.33
N PRO A 75 -19.74 0.39 -4.16
CA PRO A 75 -19.60 0.14 -5.59
C PRO A 75 -19.03 1.34 -6.33
N THR A 76 -18.55 2.40 -5.64
CA THR A 76 -18.09 3.63 -6.29
C THR A 76 -16.78 3.38 -7.04
N PRO A 77 -16.80 3.27 -8.37
CA PRO A 77 -15.58 3.14 -9.14
C PRO A 77 -14.88 4.49 -9.11
N ARG A 78 -13.64 4.53 -8.65
CA ARG A 78 -12.84 5.77 -8.61
C ARG A 78 -11.94 5.84 -9.84
N HIS A 79 -11.88 7.02 -10.44
CA HIS A 79 -10.81 7.35 -11.38
C HIS A 79 -9.56 7.78 -10.63
N LEU A 80 -8.42 7.80 -11.33
CA LEU A 80 -7.17 8.36 -10.80
C LEU A 80 -7.38 9.75 -10.19
N ARG A 81 -8.08 10.65 -10.89
CA ARG A 81 -8.37 12.01 -10.40
C ARG A 81 -9.10 12.04 -9.05
N ASP A 82 -9.98 11.06 -8.79
CA ASP A 82 -10.75 11.01 -7.55
C ASP A 82 -9.85 10.61 -6.39
N ILE A 83 -8.94 9.66 -6.65
CA ILE A 83 -7.92 9.23 -5.69
C ILE A 83 -6.91 10.35 -5.43
N GLU A 84 -6.45 11.04 -6.47
CA GLU A 84 -5.54 12.18 -6.32
C GLU A 84 -6.18 13.27 -5.46
N ALA A 85 -7.41 13.69 -5.77
CA ALA A 85 -8.14 14.68 -4.99
C ALA A 85 -8.41 14.22 -3.54
N LEU A 86 -8.66 12.93 -3.32
CA LEU A 86 -8.81 12.34 -1.99
C LEU A 86 -7.52 12.45 -1.18
N LEU A 87 -6.38 12.07 -1.77
CA LEU A 87 -5.07 12.13 -1.12
C LEU A 87 -4.64 13.58 -0.86
N GLU A 88 -4.88 14.50 -1.81
CA GLU A 88 -4.56 15.92 -1.66
C GLU A 88 -5.34 16.61 -0.54
N ARG A 89 -6.59 16.19 -0.30
CA ARG A 89 -7.43 16.70 0.80
C ARG A 89 -7.12 16.07 2.16
N SER A 90 -6.37 14.95 2.18
CA SER A 90 -6.01 14.29 3.44
C SER A 90 -4.89 15.04 4.17
N PRO A 91 -4.94 15.16 5.51
CA PRO A 91 -3.87 15.75 6.31
C PRO A 91 -2.66 14.82 6.48
N LEU A 92 -2.48 13.82 5.60
CA LEU A 92 -1.35 12.91 5.61
C LEU A 92 -0.01 13.67 5.50
N PRO A 93 1.07 13.13 6.09
CA PRO A 93 2.42 13.64 5.86
C PRO A 93 2.74 13.74 4.38
N GLU A 94 3.47 14.79 3.98
CA GLU A 94 3.81 15.06 2.57
C GLU A 94 4.45 13.85 1.89
N ALA A 95 5.41 13.19 2.55
CA ALA A 95 6.08 12.01 2.01
C ALA A 95 5.12 10.84 1.75
N VAL A 96 4.20 10.57 2.68
CA VAL A 96 3.16 9.53 2.52
C VAL A 96 2.25 9.85 1.34
N ARG A 97 1.77 11.10 1.26
CA ARG A 97 0.91 11.57 0.17
C ARG A 97 1.60 11.44 -1.18
N GLN A 98 2.83 11.98 -1.33
CA GLN A 98 3.57 11.96 -2.60
C GLN A 98 3.91 10.54 -3.07
N ARG A 99 4.32 9.66 -2.14
CA ARG A 99 4.62 8.26 -2.47
C ARG A 99 3.36 7.50 -2.87
N SER A 100 2.24 7.75 -2.18
CA SER A 100 0.93 7.15 -2.53
C SER A 100 0.46 7.61 -3.91
N LEU A 101 0.49 8.91 -4.19
CA LEU A 101 0.17 9.47 -5.51
C LEU A 101 1.05 8.86 -6.61
N SER A 102 2.35 8.71 -6.36
CA SER A 102 3.28 8.11 -7.31
C SER A 102 2.94 6.63 -7.59
N ALA A 103 2.56 5.87 -6.56
CA ALA A 103 2.13 4.48 -6.72
C ALA A 103 0.85 4.39 -7.56
N PHE A 104 -0.15 5.22 -7.30
CA PHE A 104 -1.39 5.24 -8.07
C PHE A 104 -1.19 5.66 -9.53
N ARG A 105 -0.31 6.64 -9.79
CA ARG A 105 0.05 7.03 -11.17
C ARG A 105 0.72 5.90 -11.92
N LEU A 106 1.65 5.19 -11.27
CA LEU A 106 2.31 4.02 -11.87
C LEU A 106 1.30 2.90 -12.19
N LEU A 107 0.36 2.64 -11.27
CA LEU A 107 -0.71 1.67 -11.48
C LEU A 107 -1.64 2.10 -12.63
N ALA A 108 -2.01 3.38 -12.71
CA ALA A 108 -2.77 3.92 -13.82
C ALA A 108 -2.02 3.75 -15.15
N GLU A 109 -0.73 4.06 -15.21
CA GLU A 109 0.05 3.86 -16.44
C GLU A 109 0.09 2.39 -16.89
N ALA A 110 0.22 1.47 -15.93
CA ALA A 110 0.19 0.03 -16.19
C ALA A 110 -1.17 -0.42 -16.73
N GLU A 111 -2.26 -0.03 -16.07
CA GLU A 111 -3.63 -0.35 -16.50
C GLU A 111 -3.96 0.27 -17.86
N ALA A 112 -3.57 1.53 -18.12
CA ALA A 112 -3.77 2.18 -19.43
C ALA A 112 -3.15 1.35 -20.54
N ARG A 113 -1.95 0.81 -20.31
CA ARG A 113 -1.25 -0.01 -21.29
C ARG A 113 -1.98 -1.32 -21.56
N VAL A 114 -2.46 -2.00 -20.51
CA VAL A 114 -3.22 -3.26 -20.63
C VAL A 114 -4.55 -3.03 -21.35
N HIS A 115 -5.24 -1.95 -21.01
CA HIS A 115 -6.54 -1.57 -21.57
C HIS A 115 -6.46 -0.76 -22.88
N ARG A 116 -5.25 -0.46 -23.38
CA ARG A 116 -4.98 0.36 -24.58
C ARG A 116 -5.72 1.71 -24.56
N THR A 117 -5.65 2.40 -23.43
CA THR A 117 -6.26 3.72 -23.19
C THR A 117 -5.23 4.70 -22.60
N THR A 118 -5.67 5.85 -22.11
CA THR A 118 -4.84 6.82 -21.37
C THR A 118 -5.13 6.76 -19.87
N PRO A 119 -4.16 7.10 -19.00
CA PRO A 119 -4.36 7.12 -17.54
C PRO A 119 -5.62 7.89 -17.10
N ASP A 120 -5.90 9.03 -17.73
CA ASP A 120 -7.05 9.88 -17.41
C ASP A 120 -8.42 9.26 -17.70
N ARG A 121 -8.45 8.19 -18.51
CA ARG A 121 -9.66 7.49 -18.96
C ARG A 121 -9.85 6.14 -18.29
N ILE A 122 -8.94 5.74 -17.39
CA ILE A 122 -9.05 4.48 -16.67
C ILE A 122 -10.12 4.62 -15.60
N HIS A 123 -11.03 3.66 -15.59
CA HIS A 123 -11.82 3.32 -14.42
C HIS A 123 -11.08 2.18 -13.73
N PHE A 124 -10.58 2.44 -12.52
CA PHE A 124 -9.98 1.37 -11.76
C PHE A 124 -11.09 0.43 -11.30
N HIS A 125 -11.12 -0.78 -11.85
CA HIS A 125 -12.13 -1.79 -11.47
C HIS A 125 -11.71 -2.55 -10.22
N GLU A 126 -10.40 -2.73 -10.01
CA GLU A 126 -9.83 -3.46 -8.87
C GLU A 126 -8.93 -2.55 -8.02
N VAL A 127 -8.19 -1.62 -8.65
CA VAL A 127 -7.15 -0.83 -7.99
C VAL A 127 -7.65 0.49 -7.36
N GLY A 128 -8.90 0.88 -7.63
CA GLY A 128 -9.53 2.11 -7.10
C GLY A 128 -10.50 1.84 -5.97
N ALA A 129 -10.61 0.58 -5.57
CA ALA A 129 -11.39 0.15 -4.43
C ALA A 129 -10.72 0.60 -3.13
N VAL A 130 -11.52 0.65 -2.06
CA VAL A 130 -11.09 1.20 -0.77
C VAL A 130 -9.94 0.38 -0.16
N ASP A 131 -9.94 -0.94 -0.37
CA ASP A 131 -8.87 -1.85 0.03
C ASP A 131 -7.52 -1.46 -0.59
N ALA A 132 -7.46 -1.21 -1.90
CA ALA A 132 -6.23 -0.79 -2.57
C ALA A 132 -5.70 0.56 -2.03
N ILE A 133 -6.60 1.51 -1.71
CA ILE A 133 -6.21 2.78 -1.09
C ILE A 133 -5.65 2.56 0.31
N VAL A 134 -6.33 1.77 1.13
CA VAL A 134 -5.89 1.43 2.49
C VAL A 134 -4.53 0.73 2.46
N ASP A 135 -4.35 -0.22 1.54
CA ASP A 135 -3.11 -0.98 1.38
C ASP A 135 -1.93 -0.08 0.99
N ILE A 136 -2.08 0.71 -0.08
CA ILE A 136 -1.01 1.58 -0.57
C ILE A 136 -0.66 2.64 0.47
N VAL A 137 -1.66 3.34 0.99
CA VAL A 137 -1.43 4.42 1.96
C VAL A 137 -0.87 3.85 3.26
N GLY A 138 -1.40 2.72 3.73
CA GLY A 138 -0.91 2.03 4.92
C GLY A 138 0.55 1.60 4.79
N ALA A 139 0.95 1.08 3.62
CA ALA A 139 2.34 0.74 3.35
C ALA A 139 3.23 1.99 3.39
N MET A 140 2.80 3.09 2.78
CA MET A 140 3.56 4.34 2.80
C MET A 140 3.68 4.95 4.20
N ILE A 141 2.65 4.82 5.05
CA ILE A 141 2.68 5.23 6.47
C ILE A 141 3.77 4.44 7.21
N GLY A 142 3.80 3.12 7.06
CA GLY A 142 4.78 2.28 7.76
C GLY A 142 6.21 2.55 7.29
N LEU A 143 6.42 2.71 5.98
CA LEU A 143 7.73 3.06 5.42
C LEU A 143 8.19 4.44 5.87
N GLU A 144 7.28 5.41 5.98
CA GLU A 144 7.60 6.76 6.46
C GLU A 144 7.93 6.78 7.96
N GLN A 145 7.23 6.00 8.79
CA GLN A 145 7.48 5.90 10.23
C GLN A 145 8.94 5.52 10.52
N TRP A 146 9.54 4.68 9.67
CA TRP A 146 10.95 4.30 9.77
C TRP A 146 11.89 5.13 8.91
N GLN A 147 11.39 6.13 8.19
CA GLN A 147 12.14 6.97 7.25
C GLN A 147 12.86 6.14 6.19
N VAL A 148 12.20 5.12 5.65
CA VAL A 148 12.75 4.29 4.57
C VAL A 148 12.90 5.14 3.32
N GLU A 149 14.11 5.17 2.76
CA GLU A 149 14.45 5.93 1.56
C GLU A 149 14.37 5.08 0.30
N ARG A 150 14.66 3.78 0.39
CA ARG A 150 14.60 2.84 -0.74
C ARG A 150 13.98 1.52 -0.35
N VAL A 151 13.14 1.00 -1.24
CA VAL A 151 12.53 -0.31 -1.13
C VAL A 151 13.14 -1.23 -2.19
N TYR A 152 13.55 -2.42 -1.77
CA TYR A 152 14.02 -3.50 -2.63
C TYR A 152 13.16 -4.73 -2.39
N ALA A 153 13.11 -5.64 -3.37
CA ALA A 153 12.46 -6.92 -3.22
C ALA A 153 13.29 -8.04 -3.86
N SER A 154 13.12 -9.27 -3.38
CA SER A 154 13.61 -10.47 -4.08
C SER A 154 12.86 -10.65 -5.42
N PRO A 155 13.37 -11.45 -6.37
CA PRO A 155 12.65 -11.76 -7.60
C PRO A 155 11.24 -12.28 -7.31
N LEU A 156 10.22 -11.69 -7.93
CA LEU A 156 8.84 -12.11 -7.74
C LEU A 156 8.64 -13.52 -8.32
N PRO A 157 7.92 -14.43 -7.63
CA PRO A 157 7.61 -15.76 -8.11
C PRO A 157 6.57 -15.66 -9.24
N MET A 158 7.03 -15.32 -10.44
CA MET A 158 6.19 -15.22 -11.62
C MET A 158 5.75 -16.63 -12.02
N GLY A 159 4.44 -16.90 -11.92
CA GLY A 159 3.85 -18.10 -12.47
C GLY A 159 3.99 -18.13 -13.99
N ARG A 160 4.29 -19.30 -14.57
CA ARG A 160 4.13 -19.53 -16.01
C ARG A 160 2.69 -19.98 -16.24
N GLY A 161 1.79 -19.02 -16.45
CA GLY A 161 0.43 -19.31 -16.91
C GLY A 161 0.45 -19.75 -18.37
N TRP A 162 -0.42 -20.69 -18.74
CA TRP A 162 -0.75 -20.99 -20.13
C TRP A 162 -2.18 -20.48 -20.38
N VAL A 163 -2.40 -19.80 -21.51
CA VAL A 163 -3.71 -19.28 -21.94
C VAL A 163 -4.22 -20.16 -23.07
#